data_AF-A0A1I7E0P4-F1
#
_entry.id   AF-A0A1I7E0P4-F1
#
_cell.length_a   1.000
_cell.length_b   1.000
_cell.length_c   1.000
_cell.angle_alpha   90.00
_cell.angle_beta   90.00
_cell.angle_gamma   90.00
#
_symmetry.space_group_name_H-M   'P 1'
#
loop_
_entity.id
_entity.type
_entity.pdbx_description
1 polymer ?
#
loop_
_entity_poly.entity_id
_entity_poly.type
_entity_poly.pdbx_seq_one_letter_code
_entity_poly.pdbx_strand_id
1 'polypeptide(L)'
;MGRISKIRSNRANGNWDYTYDSINQLTAATNVGNSALTRSFTYSPSGNLLSKSDVGTYSYPAPTAARPHAPTKAGSWTFSYDGNGNMVSGKGRSLVYDGKDRPISVTMGGVTTQYVYGPDDKRLKKISGGQTTLYLGDDEEILPDGTVIKHLDGSVRRVGTTTNWLHRDHMSSVRMLTNNTGSIAAVSRYQPYGKRTDVQQAADTPRESKGWIGERDDPETGLTYLNARYYDADLARFIQSDWLGPTDPYVGSNRYSYALNNPITFKDPSGHRIDDFNEIGSKGVTSGARNQDEYREFRNARDRHGRSSSERRSYDYSDYRDEGYDYGHTYDRYDYGDRSYIERGRRSTDQVIVEATFEAINTYAPVVSTVNEVLAAQTPADYVSAAAGAVPIAKAFKLVKAGVAGGTRAGKSFTKKTKQAIDAENAAMFAGDNVCVKCGVKVVPGKQSQKGVTPPDNEKHRDHIIAKSQGGDGTLENGQILCRKCNLNKGAK
;
A
#
# COMPACT_ATOMS: atom_id res chain seq x y z
N MET A 1 12.25 -10.09 -0.09
CA MET A 1 11.05 -9.44 0.47
C MET A 1 10.69 -10.14 1.77
N GLY A 2 10.19 -9.42 2.77
CA GLY A 2 9.73 -10.03 4.03
C GLY A 2 8.37 -10.70 3.85
N ARG A 3 8.22 -11.95 4.34
CA ARG A 3 6.91 -12.62 4.43
C ARG A 3 6.35 -12.40 5.84
N ILE A 4 5.09 -11.97 5.96
CA ILE A 4 4.42 -11.88 7.26
C ILE A 4 4.01 -13.29 7.69
N SER A 5 4.83 -13.93 8.53
CA SER A 5 4.61 -15.30 9.03
C SER A 5 3.67 -15.35 10.24
N LYS A 6 3.51 -14.26 10.99
CA LYS A 6 2.69 -14.18 12.21
C LYS A 6 2.06 -12.80 12.36
N ILE A 7 0.81 -12.76 12.83
CA ILE A 7 0.16 -11.56 13.37
C ILE A 7 -0.31 -11.88 14.80
N ARG A 8 -0.19 -10.90 15.71
CA ARG A 8 -0.62 -11.02 17.10
C ARG A 8 -1.48 -9.83 17.52
N SER A 9 -2.42 -10.07 18.43
CA SER A 9 -3.39 -9.11 18.93
C SER A 9 -3.85 -9.49 20.34
N ASN A 10 -4.16 -8.49 21.15
CA ASN A 10 -4.83 -8.68 22.44
C ASN A 10 -6.34 -8.98 22.32
N ARG A 11 -6.90 -8.95 21.10
CA ARG A 11 -8.32 -9.28 20.85
C ARG A 11 -8.52 -10.75 20.51
N ALA A 12 -9.60 -11.32 21.04
CA ALA A 12 -10.03 -12.69 20.71
C ALA A 12 -10.06 -12.92 19.19
N ASN A 13 -9.55 -14.06 18.75
CA ASN A 13 -9.42 -14.48 17.35
C ASN A 13 -8.57 -13.54 16.46
N GLY A 14 -7.79 -12.63 17.05
CA GLY A 14 -6.86 -11.74 16.34
C GLY A 14 -5.44 -12.30 16.13
N ASN A 15 -5.14 -13.48 16.67
CA ASN A 15 -3.83 -14.15 16.54
C ASN A 15 -3.83 -15.11 15.35
N TRP A 16 -2.88 -14.93 14.42
CA TRP A 16 -2.77 -15.73 13.20
C TRP A 16 -1.32 -16.13 12.91
N ASP A 17 -1.13 -17.35 12.42
CA ASP A 17 0.13 -17.86 11.88
C ASP A 17 -0.06 -18.24 10.40
N TYR A 18 0.91 -17.91 9.55
CA TYR A 18 0.82 -18.00 8.09
C TYR A 18 1.96 -18.82 7.51
N THR A 19 1.64 -19.77 6.64
CA THR A 19 2.63 -20.55 5.88
C THR A 19 2.54 -20.22 4.40
N TYR A 20 3.68 -20.33 3.70
CA TYR A 20 3.81 -20.01 2.29
C TYR A 20 4.59 -21.08 1.55
N ASP A 21 4.36 -21.23 0.25
CA ASP A 21 5.17 -22.11 -0.60
C ASP A 21 6.54 -21.50 -0.99
N SER A 22 7.26 -22.16 -1.89
CA SER A 22 8.55 -21.67 -2.41
C SER A 22 8.42 -20.35 -3.18
N ILE A 23 7.30 -20.11 -3.87
CA ILE A 23 7.04 -18.93 -4.72
C ILE A 23 6.21 -17.83 -4.03
N ASN A 24 6.07 -17.91 -2.69
CA ASN A 24 5.43 -16.93 -1.80
C ASN A 24 3.89 -16.96 -1.75
N GLN A 25 3.21 -17.96 -2.32
CA GLN A 25 1.75 -18.08 -2.23
C GLN A 25 1.34 -18.57 -0.84
N LEU A 26 0.25 -18.04 -0.27
CA LEU A 26 -0.24 -18.36 1.07
C LEU A 26 -0.85 -19.77 1.11
N THR A 27 -0.20 -20.74 1.75
CA THR A 27 -0.66 -22.13 1.83
C THR A 27 -1.53 -22.43 3.06
N ALA A 28 -1.32 -21.72 4.16
CA ALA A 28 -2.22 -21.77 5.32
C ALA A 28 -2.24 -20.45 6.10
N ALA A 29 -3.37 -20.24 6.78
CA ALA A 29 -3.62 -19.18 7.73
C ALA A 29 -4.32 -19.80 8.96
N THR A 30 -3.53 -20.13 9.98
CA THR A 30 -4.00 -20.77 11.20
C THR A 30 -4.39 -19.71 12.22
N ASN A 31 -5.64 -19.72 12.70
CA ASN A 31 -6.05 -18.85 13.78
C ASN A 31 -5.74 -19.53 15.13
N VAL A 32 -4.91 -18.90 15.95
CA VAL A 32 -4.39 -19.50 17.19
C VAL A 32 -5.47 -19.66 18.26
N GLY A 33 -6.57 -18.88 18.18
CA GLY A 33 -7.67 -18.92 19.16
C GLY A 33 -8.93 -19.65 18.70
N ASN A 34 -9.08 -19.98 17.41
CA ASN A 34 -10.31 -20.56 16.88
C ASN A 34 -10.07 -21.32 15.56
N SER A 35 -10.00 -22.65 15.64
CA SER A 35 -9.75 -23.54 14.50
C SER A 35 -10.79 -23.43 13.37
N ALA A 36 -12.04 -23.02 13.65
CA ALA A 36 -13.06 -22.81 12.61
C ALA A 36 -12.78 -21.60 11.70
N LEU A 37 -11.87 -20.70 12.11
CA LEU A 37 -11.37 -19.59 11.30
C LEU A 37 -10.10 -19.93 10.51
N THR A 38 -9.42 -21.05 10.82
CA THR A 38 -8.24 -21.50 10.09
C THR A 38 -8.58 -21.81 8.63
N ARG A 39 -7.68 -21.48 7.71
CA ARG A 39 -7.81 -21.76 6.27
C ARG A 39 -6.55 -22.40 5.72
N SER A 40 -6.72 -23.38 4.84
CA SER A 40 -5.64 -23.91 3.99
C SER A 40 -5.99 -23.76 2.52
N PHE A 41 -4.96 -23.66 1.70
CA PHE A 41 -5.03 -23.36 0.27
C PHE A 41 -4.02 -24.21 -0.49
N THR A 42 -4.37 -24.66 -1.68
CA THR A 42 -3.44 -25.32 -2.61
C THR A 42 -3.48 -24.65 -3.98
N TYR A 43 -2.37 -24.68 -4.72
CA TYR A 43 -2.25 -24.01 -6.00
C TYR A 43 -1.63 -24.93 -7.06
N SER A 44 -2.04 -24.71 -8.32
CA SER A 44 -1.35 -25.25 -9.49
C SER A 44 -0.01 -24.53 -9.72
N PRO A 45 0.90 -25.10 -10.54
CA PRO A 45 2.10 -24.41 -11.00
C PRO A 45 1.84 -23.08 -11.74
N SER A 46 0.63 -22.86 -12.27
CA SER A 46 0.22 -21.63 -12.96
C SER A 46 -0.66 -20.70 -12.10
N GLY A 47 -0.57 -20.83 -10.77
CA GLY A 47 -1.21 -19.91 -9.82
C GLY A 47 -2.74 -20.04 -9.70
N ASN A 48 -3.39 -20.96 -10.41
CA ASN A 48 -4.80 -21.31 -10.13
C ASN A 48 -4.91 -21.90 -8.72
N LEU A 49 -5.90 -21.43 -7.94
CA LEU A 49 -6.21 -21.93 -6.61
C LEU A 49 -6.98 -23.25 -6.76
N LEU A 50 -6.39 -24.38 -6.40
CA LEU A 50 -6.97 -25.72 -6.59
C LEU A 50 -7.89 -26.14 -5.43
N SER A 51 -7.65 -25.63 -4.22
CA SER A 51 -8.57 -25.79 -3.09
C SER A 51 -8.46 -24.64 -2.09
N LYS A 52 -9.56 -24.37 -1.40
CA LYS A 52 -9.67 -23.46 -0.24
C LYS A 52 -10.58 -24.12 0.79
N SER A 53 -10.09 -24.30 2.02
CA SER A 53 -10.68 -25.29 2.96
C SER A 53 -12.14 -25.07 3.37
N ASP A 54 -12.69 -23.86 3.24
CA ASP A 54 -14.10 -23.54 3.51
C ASP A 54 -14.96 -23.36 2.24
N VAL A 55 -14.41 -23.72 1.07
CA VAL A 55 -15.12 -23.75 -0.22
C VAL A 55 -15.07 -25.17 -0.82
N GLY A 56 -13.91 -25.84 -0.73
CA GLY A 56 -13.65 -27.14 -1.35
C GLY A 56 -12.64 -27.04 -2.49
N THR A 57 -12.75 -27.95 -3.45
CA THR A 57 -11.90 -28.01 -4.65
C THR A 57 -12.43 -27.11 -5.77
N TYR A 58 -11.51 -26.62 -6.59
CA TYR A 58 -11.79 -25.74 -7.73
C TYR A 58 -11.58 -26.52 -9.04
N SER A 59 -12.24 -26.10 -10.10
CA SER A 59 -12.07 -26.66 -11.44
C SER A 59 -11.93 -25.54 -12.47
N TYR A 60 -11.09 -25.77 -13.46
CA TYR A 60 -10.70 -24.83 -14.50
C TYR A 60 -10.75 -25.52 -15.87
N PRO A 61 -10.86 -24.76 -16.98
CA PRO A 61 -10.61 -25.32 -18.31
C PRO A 61 -9.19 -25.89 -18.42
N ALA A 62 -8.98 -26.81 -19.37
CA ALA A 62 -7.64 -27.33 -19.67
C ALA A 62 -6.69 -26.17 -20.08
N PRO A 63 -5.36 -26.27 -19.85
CA PRO A 63 -4.41 -25.18 -20.15
C PRO A 63 -4.42 -24.65 -21.59
N THR A 64 -4.87 -25.48 -22.55
CA THR A 64 -5.01 -25.15 -23.98
C THR A 64 -6.42 -24.67 -24.38
N ALA A 65 -7.39 -24.70 -23.46
CA ALA A 65 -8.76 -24.25 -23.69
C ALA A 65 -8.92 -22.76 -23.38
N ALA A 66 -10.01 -22.14 -23.85
CA ALA A 66 -10.31 -20.73 -23.57
C ALA A 66 -10.46 -20.47 -22.06
N ARG A 67 -9.84 -19.38 -21.58
CA ARG A 67 -9.88 -18.90 -20.18
C ARG A 67 -9.38 -19.95 -19.15
N PRO A 68 -8.15 -20.49 -19.25
CA PRO A 68 -7.64 -21.55 -18.36
C PRO A 68 -7.41 -21.08 -16.91
N HIS A 69 -7.58 -19.78 -16.63
CA HIS A 69 -7.48 -19.18 -15.30
C HIS A 69 -8.84 -18.78 -14.69
N ALA A 70 -9.95 -18.95 -15.43
CA ALA A 70 -11.30 -18.72 -14.92
C ALA A 70 -11.84 -20.01 -14.26
N PRO A 71 -12.18 -20.01 -12.96
CA PRO A 71 -12.71 -21.20 -12.30
C PRO A 71 -14.15 -21.48 -12.76
N THR A 72 -14.39 -22.62 -13.41
CA THR A 72 -15.74 -23.07 -13.79
C THR A 72 -16.52 -23.70 -12.63
N LYS A 73 -15.82 -24.13 -11.58
CA LYS A 73 -16.40 -24.66 -10.34
C LYS A 73 -15.52 -24.31 -9.13
N ALA A 74 -16.15 -24.10 -7.98
CA ALA A 74 -15.49 -24.06 -6.68
C ALA A 74 -16.46 -24.64 -5.62
N GLY A 75 -16.15 -25.83 -5.08
CA GLY A 75 -17.03 -26.52 -4.14
C GLY A 75 -18.37 -26.92 -4.76
N SER A 76 -19.46 -26.41 -4.19
CA SER A 76 -20.82 -26.53 -4.75
C SER A 76 -21.17 -25.44 -5.76
N TRP A 77 -20.35 -24.39 -5.91
CA TRP A 77 -20.62 -23.28 -6.83
C TRP A 77 -20.12 -23.61 -8.24
N THR A 78 -20.97 -23.39 -9.22
CA THR A 78 -20.61 -23.36 -10.65
C THR A 78 -20.56 -21.91 -11.14
N PHE A 79 -19.81 -21.68 -12.23
CA PHE A 79 -19.56 -20.36 -12.80
C PHE A 79 -19.60 -20.42 -14.33
N SER A 80 -20.09 -19.36 -14.96
CA SER A 80 -20.01 -19.17 -16.42
C SER A 80 -19.49 -17.79 -16.78
N TYR A 81 -18.87 -17.69 -17.97
CA TYR A 81 -18.11 -16.53 -18.41
C TYR A 81 -18.46 -16.17 -19.86
N ASP A 82 -18.42 -14.89 -20.18
CA ASP A 82 -18.56 -14.39 -21.56
C ASP A 82 -17.29 -14.59 -22.41
N GLY A 83 -17.26 -14.01 -23.61
CA GLY A 83 -16.10 -14.04 -24.51
C GLY A 83 -14.84 -13.43 -23.87
N ASN A 84 -14.97 -12.28 -23.21
CA ASN A 84 -13.87 -11.47 -22.68
C ASN A 84 -13.27 -12.07 -21.39
N GLY A 85 -14.06 -12.84 -20.64
CA GLY A 85 -13.66 -13.42 -19.36
C GLY A 85 -14.33 -12.78 -18.15
N ASN A 86 -15.49 -12.15 -18.33
CA ASN A 86 -16.31 -11.65 -17.24
C ASN A 86 -17.26 -12.76 -16.76
N MET A 87 -17.35 -12.97 -15.45
CA MET A 87 -18.27 -13.94 -14.84
C MET A 87 -19.71 -13.48 -15.04
N VAL A 88 -20.47 -14.09 -15.95
CA VAL A 88 -21.89 -13.76 -16.20
C VAL A 88 -22.85 -14.52 -15.28
N SER A 89 -22.41 -15.63 -14.67
CA SER A 89 -23.13 -16.24 -13.54
C SER A 89 -22.19 -16.94 -12.56
N GLY A 90 -22.63 -17.03 -11.30
CA GLY A 90 -21.99 -17.87 -10.29
C GLY A 90 -22.27 -17.46 -8.85
N LYS A 91 -22.15 -18.40 -7.91
CA LYS A 91 -22.42 -18.19 -6.46
C LYS A 91 -23.84 -17.61 -6.20
N GLY A 92 -24.83 -18.02 -7.00
CA GLY A 92 -26.21 -17.51 -6.91
C GLY A 92 -26.45 -16.15 -7.55
N ARG A 93 -25.46 -15.60 -8.28
CA ARG A 93 -25.57 -14.34 -9.03
C ARG A 93 -25.77 -14.56 -10.53
N SER A 94 -26.46 -13.62 -11.17
CA SER A 94 -26.38 -13.31 -12.60
C SER A 94 -25.80 -11.90 -12.78
N LEU A 95 -24.97 -11.68 -13.80
CA LEU A 95 -24.19 -10.44 -13.97
C LEU A 95 -24.24 -9.94 -15.42
N VAL A 96 -24.35 -8.62 -15.58
CA VAL A 96 -24.36 -7.90 -16.87
C VAL A 96 -23.32 -6.78 -16.83
N TYR A 97 -22.58 -6.62 -17.93
CA TYR A 97 -21.42 -5.76 -18.05
C TYR A 97 -21.61 -4.67 -19.12
N ASP A 98 -20.88 -3.56 -19.00
CA ASP A 98 -20.75 -2.56 -20.08
C ASP A 98 -19.62 -2.89 -21.06
N GLY A 99 -19.50 -2.09 -22.12
CA GLY A 99 -18.41 -2.19 -23.11
C GLY A 99 -17.01 -1.81 -22.61
N LYS A 100 -16.82 -1.65 -21.29
CA LYS A 100 -15.52 -1.54 -20.61
C LYS A 100 -15.30 -2.71 -19.63
N ASP A 101 -16.04 -3.80 -19.79
CA ASP A 101 -15.97 -5.00 -18.94
C ASP A 101 -16.32 -4.73 -17.45
N ARG A 102 -17.11 -3.68 -17.13
CA ARG A 102 -17.52 -3.36 -15.75
C ARG A 102 -18.94 -3.84 -15.45
N PRO A 103 -19.24 -4.45 -14.28
CA PRO A 103 -20.60 -4.82 -13.92
C PRO A 103 -21.51 -3.59 -13.85
N ILE A 104 -22.60 -3.58 -14.63
CA ILE A 104 -23.67 -2.58 -14.55
C ILE A 104 -24.92 -3.11 -13.85
N SER A 105 -25.08 -4.43 -13.79
CA SER A 105 -26.15 -5.08 -13.02
C SER A 105 -25.67 -6.43 -12.47
N VAL A 106 -26.00 -6.70 -11.22
CA VAL A 106 -25.80 -8.00 -10.56
C VAL A 106 -27.08 -8.36 -9.81
N THR A 107 -27.68 -9.49 -10.17
CA THR A 107 -28.89 -10.01 -9.52
C THR A 107 -28.55 -11.21 -8.65
N MET A 108 -28.89 -11.15 -7.36
CA MET A 108 -28.65 -12.21 -6.38
C MET A 108 -29.86 -12.38 -5.47
N GLY A 109 -30.34 -13.62 -5.28
CA GLY A 109 -31.48 -13.90 -4.39
C GLY A 109 -32.80 -13.20 -4.78
N GLY A 110 -32.94 -12.80 -6.06
CA GLY A 110 -34.08 -12.02 -6.56
C GLY A 110 -33.92 -10.49 -6.43
N VAL A 111 -32.92 -10.00 -5.68
CA VAL A 111 -32.58 -8.58 -5.59
C VAL A 111 -31.59 -8.24 -6.71
N THR A 112 -31.85 -7.14 -7.43
CA THR A 112 -30.91 -6.60 -8.43
C THR A 112 -30.21 -5.35 -7.89
N THR A 113 -28.88 -5.41 -7.82
CA THR A 113 -27.99 -4.27 -7.60
C THR A 113 -27.50 -3.77 -8.96
N GLN A 114 -27.79 -2.51 -9.30
CA GLN A 114 -27.30 -1.81 -10.49
C GLN A 114 -26.20 -0.82 -10.12
N TYR A 115 -25.30 -0.55 -11.07
CA TYR A 115 -24.16 0.36 -10.90
C TYR A 115 -24.08 1.37 -12.04
N VAL A 116 -23.75 2.62 -11.73
CA VAL A 116 -23.43 3.66 -12.72
C VAL A 116 -22.05 4.24 -12.40
N TYR A 117 -21.26 4.44 -13.45
CA TYR A 117 -19.88 4.92 -13.38
C TYR A 117 -19.77 6.35 -13.90
N GLY A 118 -18.85 7.13 -13.34
CA GLY A 118 -18.52 8.49 -13.78
C GLY A 118 -17.63 8.52 -15.03
N PRO A 119 -17.35 9.72 -15.57
CA PRO A 119 -16.42 9.91 -16.69
C PRO A 119 -14.95 9.69 -16.31
N ASP A 120 -14.65 9.59 -15.01
CA ASP A 120 -13.39 9.12 -14.41
C ASP A 120 -13.33 7.59 -14.27
N ASP A 121 -14.34 6.90 -14.82
CA ASP A 121 -14.58 5.45 -14.79
C ASP A 121 -14.76 4.81 -13.40
N LYS A 122 -14.75 5.60 -12.32
CA LYS A 122 -15.11 5.16 -10.96
C LYS A 122 -16.62 4.99 -10.79
N ARG A 123 -17.03 4.19 -9.80
CA ARG A 123 -18.44 4.03 -9.42
C ARG A 123 -19.00 5.31 -8.79
N LEU A 124 -19.98 5.91 -9.44
CA LEU A 124 -20.69 7.13 -9.00
C LEU A 124 -21.98 6.80 -8.22
N LYS A 125 -22.66 5.70 -8.58
CA LYS A 125 -23.97 5.34 -8.02
C LYS A 125 -24.15 3.82 -7.92
N LYS A 126 -24.82 3.37 -6.86
CA LYS A 126 -25.37 2.02 -6.70
C LYS A 126 -26.89 2.14 -6.50
N ILE A 127 -27.66 1.20 -7.04
CA ILE A 127 -29.10 1.08 -6.80
C ILE A 127 -29.38 -0.37 -6.43
N SER A 128 -29.89 -0.68 -5.24
CA SER A 128 -30.23 -2.05 -4.85
C SER A 128 -31.61 -2.10 -4.20
N GLY A 129 -32.50 -2.97 -4.69
CA GLY A 129 -33.89 -3.02 -4.23
C GLY A 129 -34.66 -1.70 -4.41
N GLY A 130 -34.28 -0.88 -5.41
CA GLY A 130 -34.79 0.48 -5.61
C GLY A 130 -34.06 1.58 -4.83
N GLN A 131 -33.41 1.22 -3.72
CA GLN A 131 -32.69 2.16 -2.85
C GLN A 131 -31.39 2.63 -3.50
N THR A 132 -31.17 3.95 -3.57
CA THR A 132 -29.99 4.57 -4.21
C THR A 132 -28.92 4.93 -3.19
N THR A 133 -27.65 4.64 -3.51
CA THR A 133 -26.48 5.20 -2.83
C THR A 133 -25.61 5.94 -3.84
N LEU A 134 -25.16 7.15 -3.49
CA LEU A 134 -24.22 7.94 -4.30
C LEU A 134 -22.83 7.90 -3.68
N TYR A 135 -21.79 7.93 -4.52
CA TYR A 135 -20.39 7.97 -4.14
C TYR A 135 -19.73 9.18 -4.78
N LEU A 136 -19.34 10.16 -3.97
CA LEU A 136 -18.70 11.38 -4.44
C LEU A 136 -17.19 11.25 -4.25
N GLY A 137 -16.56 10.55 -5.20
CA GLY A 137 -15.15 10.18 -5.12
C GLY A 137 -14.88 9.21 -3.96
N ASP A 138 -13.83 9.49 -3.20
CA ASP A 138 -13.39 8.61 -2.10
C ASP A 138 -13.67 9.15 -0.70
N ASP A 139 -14.22 10.36 -0.59
CA ASP A 139 -14.34 11.08 0.66
C ASP A 139 -15.79 11.22 1.15
N GLU A 140 -16.79 10.86 0.34
CA GLU A 140 -18.21 11.05 0.67
C GLU A 140 -19.15 10.01 0.04
N GLU A 141 -20.11 9.53 0.83
CA GLU A 141 -21.18 8.60 0.42
C GLU A 141 -22.53 9.13 0.92
N ILE A 142 -23.55 9.12 0.05
CA ILE A 142 -24.92 9.54 0.39
C ILE A 142 -25.83 8.31 0.35
N LEU A 143 -26.40 7.97 1.50
CA LEU A 143 -27.27 6.82 1.69
C LEU A 143 -28.71 7.06 1.19
N PRO A 144 -29.55 6.02 1.04
CA PRO A 144 -30.91 6.13 0.46
C PRO A 144 -31.90 6.97 1.27
N ASP A 145 -31.61 7.22 2.54
CA ASP A 145 -32.36 8.08 3.48
C ASP A 145 -31.88 9.54 3.45
N GLY A 146 -30.85 9.85 2.64
CA GLY A 146 -30.17 11.15 2.62
C GLY A 146 -29.03 11.28 3.65
N THR A 147 -28.72 10.24 4.43
CA THR A 147 -27.62 10.28 5.40
C THR A 147 -26.29 10.38 4.67
N VAL A 148 -25.55 11.47 4.94
CA VAL A 148 -24.22 11.71 4.38
C VAL A 148 -23.14 11.17 5.32
N ILE A 149 -22.33 10.24 4.81
CA ILE A 149 -21.09 9.75 5.43
C ILE A 149 -19.92 10.47 4.75
N LYS A 150 -19.01 11.06 5.53
CA LYS A 150 -17.74 11.63 5.04
C LYS A 150 -16.55 10.90 5.64
N HIS A 151 -15.57 10.55 4.83
CA HIS A 151 -14.28 9.98 5.24
C HIS A 151 -13.22 11.08 5.21
N LEU A 152 -12.75 11.51 6.37
CA LEU A 152 -11.79 12.60 6.52
C LEU A 152 -10.39 12.01 6.77
N ASP A 153 -9.41 12.42 5.97
CA ASP A 153 -8.00 12.00 6.02
C ASP A 153 -7.79 10.46 6.09
N GLY A 154 -8.73 9.70 5.52
CA GLY A 154 -8.78 8.24 5.55
C GLY A 154 -8.90 7.59 6.95
N SER A 155 -8.81 8.37 8.03
CA SER A 155 -8.63 7.90 9.42
C SER A 155 -9.77 8.31 10.34
N VAL A 156 -10.58 9.28 9.90
CA VAL A 156 -11.77 9.77 10.58
C VAL A 156 -12.99 9.56 9.67
N ARG A 157 -14.13 9.28 10.27
CA ARG A 157 -15.42 9.10 9.63
C ARG A 157 -16.43 10.00 10.31
N ARG A 158 -17.28 10.70 9.56
CA ARG A 158 -18.28 11.61 10.10
C ARG A 158 -19.65 11.35 9.46
N VAL A 159 -20.69 11.28 10.29
CA VAL A 159 -22.08 11.14 9.89
C VAL A 159 -22.89 12.25 10.56
N GLY A 160 -23.29 13.26 9.80
CA GLY A 160 -23.87 14.49 10.36
C GLY A 160 -22.89 15.21 11.31
N THR A 161 -23.19 15.19 12.61
CA THR A 161 -22.32 15.69 13.69
C THR A 161 -21.53 14.58 14.42
N THR A 162 -21.89 13.31 14.25
CA THR A 162 -21.24 12.17 14.90
C THR A 162 -19.92 11.84 14.21
N THR A 163 -18.84 11.75 15.00
CA THR A 163 -17.50 11.40 14.51
C THR A 163 -17.07 10.04 15.06
N ASN A 164 -16.52 9.19 14.17
CA ASN A 164 -15.86 7.94 14.52
C ASN A 164 -14.38 7.97 14.06
N TRP A 165 -13.50 7.30 14.80
CA TRP A 165 -12.10 7.09 14.43
C TRP A 165 -11.93 5.68 13.86
N LEU A 166 -11.23 5.57 12.73
CA LEU A 166 -11.07 4.32 11.95
C LEU A 166 -9.74 3.65 12.30
N HIS A 167 -9.80 2.54 13.04
CA HIS A 167 -8.63 1.76 13.45
C HIS A 167 -8.33 0.71 12.39
N ARG A 168 -7.19 0.86 11.70
CA ARG A 168 -6.80 0.05 10.54
C ARG A 168 -5.71 -0.99 10.86
N ASP A 169 -5.64 -2.06 10.07
CA ASP A 169 -4.53 -3.02 10.09
C ASP A 169 -3.39 -2.64 9.12
N HIS A 170 -2.36 -3.49 9.04
CA HIS A 170 -1.18 -3.27 8.20
C HIS A 170 -1.48 -3.25 6.69
N MET A 171 -2.59 -3.83 6.24
CA MET A 171 -3.08 -3.73 4.86
C MET A 171 -4.02 -2.53 4.65
N SER A 172 -4.20 -1.68 5.68
CA SER A 172 -5.13 -0.56 5.75
C SER A 172 -6.61 -0.94 5.96
N SER A 173 -6.94 -2.21 6.26
CA SER A 173 -8.33 -2.66 6.47
C SER A 173 -8.91 -2.10 7.77
N VAL A 174 -10.14 -1.56 7.76
CA VAL A 174 -10.79 -1.04 8.98
C VAL A 174 -11.23 -2.20 9.88
N ARG A 175 -10.58 -2.34 11.04
CA ARG A 175 -10.85 -3.40 12.04
C ARG A 175 -11.78 -2.94 13.17
N MET A 176 -11.83 -1.64 13.46
CA MET A 176 -12.67 -1.07 14.52
C MET A 176 -13.02 0.40 14.25
N LEU A 177 -14.22 0.81 14.69
CA LEU A 177 -14.60 2.21 14.88
C LEU A 177 -14.68 2.50 16.39
N THR A 178 -14.17 3.65 16.83
CA THR A 178 -14.48 4.22 18.16
C THR A 178 -15.24 5.54 18.03
N ASN A 179 -16.04 5.89 19.04
CA ASN A 179 -16.74 7.18 19.14
C ASN A 179 -15.88 8.26 19.85
N ASN A 180 -16.47 9.41 20.14
CA ASN A 180 -15.84 10.55 20.82
C ASN A 180 -15.49 10.30 22.30
N THR A 181 -16.05 9.28 22.96
CA THR A 181 -15.65 8.85 24.31
C THR A 181 -14.60 7.72 24.28
N GLY A 182 -14.02 7.41 23.11
CA GLY A 182 -13.09 6.29 22.91
C GLY A 182 -13.74 4.90 22.98
N SER A 183 -15.07 4.84 23.16
CA SER A 183 -15.85 3.62 23.25
C SER A 183 -16.01 2.96 21.88
N ILE A 184 -16.10 1.63 21.84
CA ILE A 184 -16.16 0.86 20.60
C ILE A 184 -17.55 1.00 19.95
N ALA A 185 -17.60 1.59 18.76
CA ALA A 185 -18.82 1.73 17.95
C ALA A 185 -19.02 0.56 16.98
N ALA A 186 -17.94 0.02 16.40
CA ALA A 186 -18.01 -1.19 15.56
C ALA A 186 -16.70 -1.98 15.59
N VAL A 187 -16.76 -3.28 15.28
CA VAL A 187 -15.60 -4.18 15.13
C VAL A 187 -15.83 -5.13 13.96
N SER A 188 -14.87 -5.19 13.03
CA SER A 188 -14.92 -6.04 11.84
C SER A 188 -13.66 -6.92 11.75
N ARG A 189 -13.85 -8.21 11.45
CA ARG A 189 -12.77 -9.15 11.15
C ARG A 189 -12.76 -9.48 9.66
N TYR A 190 -11.58 -9.69 9.10
CA TYR A 190 -11.38 -10.24 7.75
C TYR A 190 -10.58 -11.53 7.84
N GLN A 191 -10.99 -12.55 7.07
CA GLN A 191 -10.15 -13.69 6.72
C GLN A 191 -9.04 -13.26 5.74
N PRO A 192 -8.00 -14.08 5.45
CA PRO A 192 -6.86 -13.68 4.62
C PRO A 192 -7.23 -13.07 3.27
N TYR A 193 -8.16 -13.69 2.56
CA TYR A 193 -8.66 -13.24 1.25
C TYR A 193 -9.82 -12.24 1.35
N GLY A 194 -9.93 -11.50 2.45
CA GLY A 194 -10.85 -10.37 2.60
C GLY A 194 -12.26 -10.68 3.09
N LYS A 195 -12.65 -11.95 3.25
CA LYS A 195 -14.01 -12.31 3.71
C LYS A 195 -14.30 -11.66 5.06
N ARG A 196 -15.20 -10.67 5.05
CA ARG A 196 -15.60 -9.87 6.21
C ARG A 196 -16.50 -10.67 7.15
N THR A 197 -16.42 -10.34 8.43
CA THR A 197 -17.33 -10.79 9.48
C THR A 197 -17.42 -9.66 10.50
N ASP A 198 -18.55 -8.97 10.52
CA ASP A 198 -18.83 -7.94 11.52
C ASP A 198 -19.10 -8.63 12.87
N VAL A 199 -18.49 -8.11 13.94
CA VAL A 199 -18.44 -8.73 15.28
C VAL A 199 -19.23 -7.90 16.29
N GLN A 200 -19.27 -6.58 16.09
CA GLN A 200 -20.00 -5.61 16.88
C GLN A 200 -20.37 -4.44 15.96
N GLN A 201 -21.58 -3.92 16.09
CA GLN A 201 -22.06 -2.72 15.42
C GLN A 201 -23.06 -2.04 16.36
N ALA A 202 -22.81 -0.78 16.73
CA ALA A 202 -23.75 0.02 17.51
C ALA A 202 -24.95 0.42 16.64
N ALA A 203 -26.16 0.42 17.21
CA ALA A 203 -27.42 0.58 16.46
C ALA A 203 -27.60 1.99 15.85
N ASP A 204 -26.94 3.00 16.43
CA ASP A 204 -26.90 4.39 15.97
C ASP A 204 -25.86 4.67 14.89
N THR A 205 -24.96 3.70 14.65
CA THR A 205 -23.79 3.86 13.80
C THR A 205 -24.05 3.09 12.50
N PRO A 206 -24.23 3.76 11.34
CA PRO A 206 -24.39 3.06 10.07
C PRO A 206 -23.15 2.19 9.79
N ARG A 207 -23.31 1.04 9.14
CA ARG A 207 -22.20 0.14 8.81
C ARG A 207 -21.14 0.86 7.98
N GLU A 208 -19.87 0.66 8.33
CA GLU A 208 -18.75 1.17 7.52
C GLU A 208 -18.64 0.36 6.21
N SER A 209 -18.63 1.04 5.07
CA SER A 209 -18.53 0.45 3.72
C SER A 209 -17.07 0.17 3.32
N LYS A 210 -16.13 1.04 3.71
CA LYS A 210 -14.68 0.94 3.45
C LYS A 210 -13.99 -0.05 4.38
N GLY A 211 -14.29 -1.34 4.19
CA GLY A 211 -13.86 -2.44 5.06
C GLY A 211 -12.45 -2.95 4.79
N TRP A 212 -12.34 -4.01 4.00
CA TRP A 212 -11.07 -4.71 3.72
C TRP A 212 -10.15 -3.85 2.85
N ILE A 213 -8.85 -3.82 3.19
CA ILE A 213 -7.80 -2.96 2.60
C ILE A 213 -8.09 -1.44 2.52
N GLY A 214 -9.25 -0.99 3.03
CA GLY A 214 -9.78 0.36 2.90
C GLY A 214 -10.76 0.57 1.73
N GLU A 215 -11.06 -0.48 0.95
CA GLU A 215 -11.97 -0.45 -0.19
C GLU A 215 -13.39 -0.91 0.16
N ARG A 216 -14.34 -0.66 -0.75
CA ARG A 216 -15.79 -0.76 -0.52
C ARG A 216 -16.31 -2.19 -0.71
N ASP A 217 -16.98 -2.75 0.29
CA ASP A 217 -17.73 -4.01 0.14
C ASP A 217 -19.24 -3.80 -0.05
N ASP A 218 -19.84 -4.66 -0.88
CA ASP A 218 -21.25 -4.67 -1.27
C ASP A 218 -21.94 -5.95 -0.73
N PRO A 219 -22.57 -5.90 0.45
CA PRO A 219 -23.12 -7.10 1.10
C PRO A 219 -24.25 -7.80 0.33
N GLU A 220 -24.99 -7.05 -0.49
CA GLU A 220 -26.11 -7.60 -1.29
C GLU A 220 -25.66 -8.51 -2.44
N THR A 221 -24.42 -8.35 -2.91
CA THR A 221 -23.82 -9.16 -4.00
C THR A 221 -22.62 -10.00 -3.54
N GLY A 222 -22.15 -9.79 -2.30
CA GLY A 222 -21.00 -10.47 -1.72
C GLY A 222 -19.70 -10.18 -2.46
N LEU A 223 -19.57 -8.97 -3.01
CA LEU A 223 -18.42 -8.50 -3.78
C LEU A 223 -17.70 -7.35 -3.07
N THR A 224 -16.45 -7.13 -3.43
CA THR A 224 -15.67 -5.93 -3.11
C THR A 224 -15.38 -5.17 -4.39
N TYR A 225 -15.67 -3.87 -4.38
CA TYR A 225 -15.33 -2.94 -5.45
C TYR A 225 -13.87 -2.49 -5.26
N LEU A 226 -12.96 -3.04 -6.08
CA LEU A 226 -11.55 -2.68 -6.13
C LEU A 226 -11.33 -1.79 -7.35
N ASN A 227 -12.02 -0.65 -7.34
CA ASN A 227 -12.06 0.34 -8.40
C ASN A 227 -12.35 -0.21 -9.81
N ALA A 228 -11.34 -0.61 -10.58
CA ALA A 228 -11.54 -1.08 -11.94
C ALA A 228 -12.04 -2.54 -12.05
N ARG A 229 -11.86 -3.36 -11.01
CA ARG A 229 -12.39 -4.73 -10.95
C ARG A 229 -13.21 -4.99 -9.70
N TYR A 230 -14.12 -5.95 -9.81
CA TYR A 230 -14.86 -6.52 -8.69
C TYR A 230 -14.20 -7.84 -8.25
N TYR A 231 -14.17 -8.06 -6.95
CA TYR A 231 -13.47 -9.17 -6.30
C TYR A 231 -14.43 -9.96 -5.41
N ASP A 232 -14.32 -11.29 -5.45
CA ASP A 232 -15.10 -12.19 -4.61
C ASP A 232 -14.22 -12.80 -3.51
N ALA A 233 -14.43 -12.31 -2.29
CA ALA A 233 -13.65 -12.65 -1.11
C ALA A 233 -13.89 -14.09 -0.58
N ASP A 234 -14.96 -14.76 -1.02
CA ASP A 234 -15.15 -16.19 -0.76
C ASP A 234 -14.39 -17.05 -1.77
N LEU A 235 -14.44 -16.65 -3.04
CA LEU A 235 -13.75 -17.31 -4.16
C LEU A 235 -12.24 -17.04 -4.19
N ALA A 236 -11.78 -16.03 -3.42
CA ALA A 236 -10.40 -15.55 -3.40
C ALA A 236 -9.87 -15.13 -4.79
N ARG A 237 -10.75 -14.58 -5.64
CA ARG A 237 -10.49 -14.28 -7.06
C ARG A 237 -11.25 -13.04 -7.53
N PHE A 238 -10.71 -12.36 -8.53
CA PHE A 238 -11.46 -11.38 -9.32
C PHE A 238 -12.54 -12.08 -10.16
N ILE A 239 -13.66 -11.40 -10.39
CA ILE A 239 -14.76 -11.93 -11.23
C ILE A 239 -14.60 -11.58 -12.72
N GLN A 240 -13.67 -10.68 -13.04
CA GLN A 240 -13.23 -10.34 -14.40
C GLN A 240 -11.75 -10.74 -14.55
N SER A 241 -11.32 -10.99 -15.78
CA SER A 241 -9.89 -10.90 -16.11
C SER A 241 -9.38 -9.49 -15.83
N ASP A 242 -8.11 -9.36 -15.43
CA ASP A 242 -7.39 -8.09 -15.62
C ASP A 242 -7.45 -7.67 -17.08
N TRP A 243 -7.54 -6.36 -17.36
CA TRP A 243 -7.43 -5.83 -18.72
C TRP A 243 -5.97 -5.79 -19.21
N LEU A 244 -5.00 -5.73 -18.28
CA LEU A 244 -3.58 -5.70 -18.57
C LEU A 244 -3.09 -7.07 -19.07
N GLY A 245 -1.98 -7.09 -19.80
CA GLY A 245 -1.43 -8.32 -20.38
C GLY A 245 -0.81 -9.26 -19.32
N PRO A 246 -0.79 -10.58 -19.55
CA PRO A 246 -0.19 -11.56 -18.63
C PRO A 246 1.34 -11.44 -18.49
N THR A 247 1.96 -10.55 -19.26
CA THR A 247 3.38 -10.17 -19.20
C THR A 247 3.65 -8.94 -18.31
N ASP A 248 2.62 -8.27 -17.80
CA ASP A 248 2.79 -7.16 -16.87
C ASP A 248 3.24 -7.71 -15.50
N PRO A 249 4.34 -7.19 -14.91
CA PRO A 249 4.91 -7.71 -13.67
C PRO A 249 4.00 -7.54 -12.44
N TYR A 250 3.01 -6.63 -12.49
CA TYR A 250 2.05 -6.41 -11.42
C TYR A 250 0.81 -7.32 -11.51
N VAL A 251 0.65 -8.05 -12.62
CA VAL A 251 -0.47 -8.97 -12.87
C VAL A 251 -0.01 -10.42 -12.90
N GLY A 252 1.11 -10.67 -13.57
CA GLY A 252 1.59 -12.02 -13.89
C GLY A 252 0.66 -12.80 -14.82
N SER A 253 0.96 -14.08 -15.00
CA SER A 253 0.23 -14.94 -15.95
C SER A 253 -1.25 -15.18 -15.58
N ASN A 254 -1.60 -15.05 -14.30
CA ASN A 254 -2.94 -15.37 -13.80
C ASN A 254 -3.78 -14.11 -13.55
N ARG A 255 -4.38 -13.60 -14.63
CA ARG A 255 -5.22 -12.38 -14.66
C ARG A 255 -6.49 -12.40 -13.76
N TYR A 256 -6.79 -13.52 -13.08
CA TYR A 256 -7.89 -13.62 -12.11
C TYR A 256 -7.39 -13.73 -10.65
N SER A 257 -6.11 -13.98 -10.45
CA SER A 257 -5.50 -14.08 -9.11
C SER A 257 -5.45 -12.71 -8.42
N TYR A 258 -5.57 -12.72 -7.09
CA TYR A 258 -5.44 -11.52 -6.27
C TYR A 258 -4.12 -11.55 -5.52
N ALA A 259 -3.38 -10.43 -5.50
CA ALA A 259 -2.16 -10.23 -4.71
C ALA A 259 -1.10 -11.35 -4.86
N LEU A 260 -0.93 -11.90 -6.08
CA LEU A 260 -0.07 -13.08 -6.36
C LEU A 260 -0.32 -14.28 -5.43
N ASN A 261 -1.59 -14.50 -5.02
CA ASN A 261 -1.99 -15.46 -3.99
C ASN A 261 -1.37 -15.24 -2.59
N ASN A 262 -0.94 -14.02 -2.27
CA ASN A 262 -0.44 -13.60 -0.97
C ASN A 262 -1.13 -12.31 -0.48
N PRO A 263 -2.42 -12.40 -0.07
CA PRO A 263 -3.23 -11.26 0.37
C PRO A 263 -2.86 -10.73 1.77
N ILE A 264 -1.84 -11.33 2.41
CA ILE A 264 -1.35 -10.93 3.74
C ILE A 264 -0.15 -9.98 3.62
N THR A 265 0.63 -10.08 2.54
CA THR A 265 1.83 -9.25 2.28
C THR A 265 1.56 -8.17 1.23
N PHE A 266 0.66 -8.42 0.27
CA PHE A 266 0.34 -7.49 -0.81
C PHE A 266 -1.17 -7.22 -0.93
N LYS A 267 -1.54 -6.09 -1.54
CA LYS A 267 -2.93 -5.71 -1.85
C LYS A 267 -3.05 -5.09 -3.22
N ASP A 268 -4.25 -5.05 -3.78
CA ASP A 268 -4.55 -4.29 -5.01
C ASP A 268 -5.77 -3.39 -4.78
N PRO A 269 -5.58 -2.12 -4.34
CA PRO A 269 -6.68 -1.16 -4.19
C PRO A 269 -7.20 -0.63 -5.54
N SER A 270 -6.37 -0.70 -6.57
CA SER A 270 -6.65 -0.14 -7.91
C SER A 270 -7.52 -1.06 -8.78
N GLY A 271 -7.46 -2.36 -8.53
CA GLY A 271 -7.95 -3.40 -9.43
C GLY A 271 -6.99 -3.78 -10.55
N HIS A 272 -5.73 -3.31 -10.56
CA HIS A 272 -4.71 -3.65 -11.59
C HIS A 272 -3.28 -3.80 -11.09
N ARG A 273 -2.95 -3.35 -9.88
CA ARG A 273 -1.55 -3.22 -9.42
C ARG A 273 -1.41 -3.63 -7.97
N ILE A 274 -0.40 -4.46 -7.75
CA ILE A 274 -0.15 -5.12 -6.48
C ILE A 274 0.85 -4.28 -5.68
N ASP A 275 0.33 -3.52 -4.72
CA ASP A 275 1.10 -2.75 -3.73
C ASP A 275 1.74 -3.69 -2.70
N ASP A 276 2.97 -3.40 -2.29
CA ASP A 276 3.63 -4.04 -1.14
C ASP A 276 3.61 -3.15 0.10
N PHE A 277 3.76 -3.76 1.28
CA PHE A 277 3.79 -3.04 2.56
C PHE A 277 5.00 -2.08 2.71
N ASN A 278 6.09 -2.30 1.97
CA ASN A 278 7.34 -1.55 2.12
C ASN A 278 7.35 -0.24 1.34
N GLU A 279 6.57 -0.08 0.26
CA GLU A 279 6.41 1.21 -0.42
C GLU A 279 5.83 2.31 0.50
N ILE A 280 5.01 1.93 1.47
CA ILE A 280 4.50 2.83 2.53
C ILE A 280 5.66 3.42 3.36
N GLY A 281 6.78 2.70 3.47
CA GLY A 281 8.00 3.15 4.14
C GLY A 281 8.88 4.10 3.32
N SER A 282 8.64 4.28 2.02
CA SER A 282 9.42 5.17 1.14
C SER A 282 8.59 6.34 0.58
N LYS A 283 7.25 6.23 0.56
CA LYS A 283 6.32 7.26 0.10
C LYS A 283 5.40 7.69 1.25
N GLY A 284 5.72 8.83 1.88
CA GLY A 284 4.94 9.38 3.00
C GLY A 284 3.45 9.56 2.70
N VAL A 285 2.62 9.37 3.73
CA VAL A 285 1.15 9.29 3.69
C VAL A 285 0.54 10.42 2.86
N THR A 286 0.05 10.06 1.66
CA THR A 286 -0.63 10.95 0.71
C THR A 286 -1.76 10.22 -0.01
N SER A 287 -2.63 9.57 0.77
CA SER A 287 -3.89 9.00 0.28
C SER A 287 -4.77 10.10 -0.33
N GLY A 288 -4.97 10.05 -1.65
CA GLY A 288 -5.85 10.96 -2.39
C GLY A 288 -5.23 11.52 -3.67
N ALA A 289 -4.02 12.12 -3.58
CA ALA A 289 -3.46 12.92 -4.66
C ALA A 289 -2.84 12.12 -5.83
N ARG A 290 -1.92 11.19 -5.53
CA ARG A 290 -1.01 10.63 -6.56
C ARG A 290 -1.69 9.74 -7.61
N ASN A 291 -2.84 9.15 -7.29
CA ASN A 291 -3.54 8.25 -8.21
C ASN A 291 -4.19 9.00 -9.39
N GLN A 292 -4.39 10.33 -9.31
CA GLN A 292 -5.02 11.08 -10.41
C GLN A 292 -4.08 11.34 -11.58
N ASP A 293 -2.81 11.69 -11.31
CA ASP A 293 -1.88 12.09 -12.37
C ASP A 293 -1.29 10.88 -13.11
N GLU A 294 -1.02 9.76 -12.41
CA GLU A 294 -0.72 8.49 -13.09
C GLU A 294 -1.89 8.04 -14.00
N TYR A 295 -3.13 8.14 -13.53
CA TYR A 295 -4.31 7.76 -14.33
C TYR A 295 -4.50 8.66 -15.57
N ARG A 296 -4.10 9.93 -15.50
CA ARG A 296 -4.06 10.84 -16.66
C ARG A 296 -3.04 10.41 -17.70
N GLU A 297 -1.85 9.95 -17.31
CA GLU A 297 -0.88 9.40 -18.27
C GLU A 297 -1.37 8.08 -18.88
N PHE A 298 -1.99 7.18 -18.10
CA PHE A 298 -2.50 5.91 -18.63
C PHE A 298 -3.66 6.06 -19.62
N ARG A 299 -4.47 7.12 -19.54
CA ARG A 299 -5.44 7.46 -20.60
C ARG A 299 -4.77 7.58 -21.97
N ASN A 300 -3.59 8.20 -22.02
CA ASN A 300 -2.82 8.41 -23.25
C ASN A 300 -2.07 7.16 -23.75
N ALA A 301 -2.12 6.04 -23.00
CA ALA A 301 -1.61 4.75 -23.43
C ALA A 301 -2.69 3.91 -24.15
N ARG A 302 -3.93 3.93 -23.65
CA ARG A 302 -5.05 3.17 -24.22
C ARG A 302 -5.30 3.51 -25.68
N ASP A 303 -5.32 4.80 -26.01
CA ASP A 303 -5.66 5.29 -27.34
C ASP A 303 -4.57 4.97 -28.40
N ARG A 304 -3.40 4.45 -27.99
CA ARG A 304 -2.30 3.98 -28.88
C ARG A 304 -2.31 2.49 -29.21
N HIS A 305 -3.08 1.65 -28.50
CA HIS A 305 -3.13 0.20 -28.75
C HIS A 305 -4.44 -0.29 -29.40
N GLY A 306 -5.29 0.61 -29.88
CA GLY A 306 -6.60 0.29 -30.47
C GLY A 306 -6.64 -0.08 -31.96
N ARG A 307 -5.51 -0.24 -32.67
CA ARG A 307 -5.51 -0.51 -34.14
C ARG A 307 -4.40 -1.43 -34.66
N SER A 308 -4.76 -2.70 -34.83
CA SER A 308 -4.30 -3.58 -35.94
C SER A 308 -5.41 -4.62 -36.21
N SER A 309 -6.30 -4.44 -37.19
CA SER A 309 -6.13 -4.50 -38.65
C SER A 309 -6.51 -5.86 -39.28
N SER A 310 -7.80 -6.22 -39.26
CA SER A 310 -8.43 -6.98 -40.37
C SER A 310 -9.95 -7.10 -40.24
N GLU A 311 -10.71 -6.13 -40.77
CA GLU A 311 -11.77 -6.41 -41.76
C GLU A 311 -12.28 -5.12 -42.41
N ARG A 312 -12.71 -5.20 -43.68
CA ARG A 312 -13.29 -4.09 -44.43
C ARG A 312 -14.80 -4.27 -44.52
N ARG A 313 -15.57 -3.35 -43.94
CA ARG A 313 -16.89 -2.96 -44.49
C ARG A 313 -17.12 -1.47 -44.26
N SER A 314 -17.46 -0.79 -45.35
CA SER A 314 -17.90 0.60 -45.32
C SER A 314 -19.26 0.69 -44.63
N TYR A 315 -19.44 1.70 -43.80
CA TYR A 315 -20.63 2.54 -43.88
C TYR A 315 -20.19 3.99 -43.99
N ASP A 316 -20.92 4.73 -44.82
CA ASP A 316 -20.60 6.09 -45.25
C ASP A 316 -21.39 7.10 -44.41
N TYR A 317 -20.72 8.19 -44.02
CA TYR A 317 -21.38 9.44 -43.69
C TYR A 317 -20.39 10.59 -43.87
N SER A 318 -20.77 11.57 -44.69
CA SER A 318 -19.87 12.58 -45.22
C SER A 318 -19.81 13.86 -44.38
N ASP A 319 -18.89 14.74 -44.78
CA ASP A 319 -18.86 16.18 -44.52
C ASP A 319 -18.78 16.66 -43.06
N TYR A 320 -17.57 17.05 -42.66
CA TYR A 320 -17.28 18.49 -42.60
C TYR A 320 -15.81 18.79 -42.95
N ARG A 321 -15.62 19.84 -43.75
CA ARG A 321 -14.37 20.57 -44.08
C ARG A 321 -13.95 21.47 -42.91
N ASP A 322 -12.76 22.05 -42.76
CA ASP A 322 -11.39 21.97 -43.36
C ASP A 322 -10.45 22.69 -42.33
N GLU A 323 -9.12 22.83 -42.40
CA GLU A 323 -8.08 22.51 -43.41
C GLU A 323 -7.07 21.49 -42.78
N GLY A 324 -5.71 21.48 -42.90
CA GLY A 324 -4.75 22.32 -43.64
C GLY A 324 -3.28 22.20 -43.19
N TYR A 325 -2.51 21.26 -43.79
CA TYR A 325 -1.02 21.22 -43.83
C TYR A 325 -0.24 21.06 -42.49
N ASP A 326 1.02 20.57 -42.43
CA ASP A 326 1.93 20.00 -43.43
C ASP A 326 2.69 18.77 -42.85
N TYR A 327 3.27 17.90 -43.69
CA TYR A 327 3.87 16.61 -43.30
C TYR A 327 5.40 16.52 -43.56
N GLY A 328 6.18 17.34 -42.86
CA GLY A 328 7.64 17.42 -42.98
C GLY A 328 8.42 16.31 -42.27
N HIS A 329 8.46 15.09 -42.82
CA HIS A 329 9.32 14.02 -42.31
C HIS A 329 10.77 14.08 -42.85
N THR A 330 11.71 14.57 -42.03
CA THR A 330 13.15 14.32 -42.22
C THR A 330 13.68 13.41 -41.12
N TYR A 331 13.98 12.16 -41.46
CA TYR A 331 14.79 11.29 -40.61
C TYR A 331 16.27 11.63 -40.75
N ASP A 332 16.94 12.03 -39.67
CA ASP A 332 18.28 11.50 -39.38
C ASP A 332 18.67 11.62 -37.89
N ARG A 333 19.60 10.75 -37.49
CA ARG A 333 20.45 10.77 -36.27
C ARG A 333 19.75 10.68 -34.91
N TYR A 334 19.74 9.47 -34.36
CA TYR A 334 19.53 9.21 -32.94
C TYR A 334 20.55 9.94 -32.06
N ASP A 335 20.08 10.54 -30.97
CA ASP A 335 20.82 10.59 -29.71
C ASP A 335 19.96 9.94 -28.60
N TYR A 336 20.58 9.09 -27.78
CA TYR A 336 19.89 8.17 -26.88
C TYR A 336 20.29 8.49 -25.43
N GLY A 337 19.74 9.58 -24.91
CA GLY A 337 19.83 9.91 -23.49
C GLY A 337 19.16 8.83 -22.64
N ASP A 338 19.88 8.34 -21.63
CA ASP A 338 19.46 7.41 -20.57
C ASP A 338 18.41 6.36 -21.00
N ARG A 339 18.77 5.23 -21.64
CA ARG A 339 19.85 4.29 -21.28
C ARG A 339 19.88 3.99 -19.77
N SER A 340 19.28 2.94 -19.21
CA SER A 340 19.13 1.52 -19.59
C SER A 340 19.75 0.66 -18.48
N TYR A 341 19.01 -0.36 -18.04
CA TYR A 341 19.46 -1.44 -17.16
C TYR A 341 20.87 -1.97 -17.46
N ILE A 342 21.61 -2.32 -16.39
CA ILE A 342 22.58 -3.43 -16.41
C ILE A 342 22.37 -4.26 -15.14
N GLU A 343 21.99 -5.52 -15.30
CA GLU A 343 22.07 -6.53 -14.24
C GLU A 343 23.52 -6.92 -13.95
N ARG A 344 23.79 -7.38 -12.72
CA ARG A 344 24.71 -8.51 -12.47
C ARG A 344 24.60 -9.02 -11.04
N GLY A 345 24.02 -10.21 -10.87
CA GLY A 345 23.95 -10.88 -9.57
C GLY A 345 25.15 -11.80 -9.28
N ARG A 346 25.36 -12.09 -7.99
CA ARG A 346 25.91 -13.37 -7.52
C ARG A 346 25.32 -13.70 -6.13
N ARG A 347 25.48 -14.95 -5.70
CA ARG A 347 24.64 -15.63 -4.68
C ARG A 347 25.20 -15.57 -3.26
N SER A 348 24.35 -15.98 -2.30
CA SER A 348 24.66 -16.53 -0.96
C SER A 348 25.32 -15.56 0.04
N THR A 349 25.10 -15.68 1.35
CA THR A 349 24.79 -16.88 2.16
C THR A 349 23.49 -16.83 2.99
N ASP A 350 23.12 -17.99 3.52
CA ASP A 350 21.90 -18.29 4.28
C ASP A 350 21.96 -17.92 5.78
N GLN A 351 20.80 -18.02 6.45
CA GLN A 351 20.58 -17.92 7.91
C GLN A 351 20.80 -16.48 8.47
N VAL A 352 20.15 -16.02 9.55
CA VAL A 352 19.72 -16.70 10.79
C VAL A 352 18.29 -16.33 11.23
N ILE A 353 17.59 -17.35 11.73
CA ILE A 353 16.52 -17.43 12.76
C ILE A 353 15.89 -16.10 13.24
N VAL A 354 14.55 -15.99 13.15
CA VAL A 354 13.75 -14.97 13.88
C VAL A 354 13.09 -15.61 15.11
N GLU A 355 13.88 -15.78 16.17
CA GLU A 355 13.37 -15.94 17.54
C GLU A 355 13.40 -14.56 18.20
N ALA A 356 12.28 -13.85 18.11
CA ALA A 356 12.16 -12.46 18.57
C ALA A 356 10.83 -12.19 19.30
N THR A 357 10.39 -13.13 20.13
CA THR A 357 9.22 -12.97 21.01
C THR A 357 9.52 -13.46 22.42
N PHE A 358 10.12 -12.62 23.28
CA PHE A 358 9.49 -12.29 24.58
C PHE A 358 10.10 -11.08 25.33
N GLU A 359 11.41 -10.79 25.19
CA GLU A 359 12.06 -9.78 26.06
C GLU A 359 11.49 -8.36 25.95
N ALA A 360 11.05 -7.96 24.75
CA ALA A 360 10.62 -6.59 24.46
C ALA A 360 9.29 -6.15 25.12
N ILE A 361 8.57 -7.02 25.83
CA ILE A 361 7.27 -6.67 26.45
C ILE A 361 7.45 -6.29 27.93
N ASN A 362 8.29 -7.00 28.69
CA ASN A 362 8.47 -6.71 30.13
C ASN A 362 9.27 -5.42 30.41
N THR A 363 9.89 -4.79 29.40
CA THR A 363 10.61 -3.52 29.55
C THR A 363 9.70 -2.28 29.51
N TYR A 364 8.44 -2.40 29.08
CA TYR A 364 7.58 -1.25 28.76
C TYR A 364 6.57 -0.82 29.83
N ALA A 365 6.57 -1.46 31.00
CA ALA A 365 5.75 -1.03 32.15
C ALA A 365 5.92 0.45 32.57
N PRO A 366 7.13 1.06 32.64
CA PRO A 366 7.30 2.42 33.17
C PRO A 366 6.93 3.54 32.18
N VAL A 367 6.56 3.22 30.93
CA VAL A 367 6.17 4.22 29.92
C VAL A 367 4.73 4.70 30.12
N VAL A 368 3.88 3.90 30.77
CA VAL A 368 2.45 4.24 30.97
C VAL A 368 2.25 5.20 32.15
N SER A 369 3.05 5.10 33.23
CA SER A 369 2.93 5.99 34.38
C SER A 369 3.38 7.42 34.06
N THR A 370 4.56 7.56 33.42
CA THR A 370 5.14 8.87 33.08
C THR A 370 4.28 9.69 32.11
N VAL A 371 3.57 9.04 31.19
CA VAL A 371 2.59 9.73 30.32
C VAL A 371 1.39 10.26 31.12
N ASN A 372 0.89 9.49 32.09
CA ASN A 372 -0.24 9.92 32.93
C ASN A 372 0.14 11.06 33.89
N GLU A 373 1.37 11.07 34.41
CA GLU A 373 1.90 12.16 35.24
C GLU A 373 2.03 13.48 34.46
N VAL A 374 2.55 13.43 33.23
CA VAL A 374 2.65 14.60 32.34
C VAL A 374 1.26 15.13 31.93
N LEU A 375 0.27 14.26 31.76
CA LEU A 375 -1.12 14.64 31.46
C LEU A 375 -1.88 15.22 32.68
N ALA A 376 -1.35 15.07 33.90
CA ALA A 376 -1.95 15.60 35.13
C ALA A 376 -1.32 16.93 35.61
N ALA A 377 -0.21 17.36 35.01
CA ALA A 377 0.50 18.60 35.38
C ALA A 377 -0.33 19.85 35.07
N GLN A 378 -0.55 20.72 36.06
CA GLN A 378 -1.38 21.92 35.92
C GLN A 378 -0.59 23.25 35.92
N THR A 379 0.70 23.24 36.25
CA THR A 379 1.56 24.44 36.18
C THR A 379 2.83 24.21 35.35
N PRO A 380 3.44 25.29 34.80
CA PRO A 380 4.69 25.16 34.04
C PRO A 380 5.88 24.61 34.84
N ALA A 381 5.87 24.71 36.18
CA ALA A 381 6.95 24.17 37.02
C ALA A 381 6.91 22.64 37.09
N ASP A 382 5.70 22.07 37.20
CA ASP A 382 5.47 20.61 37.24
C ASP A 382 5.92 19.94 35.93
N TYR A 383 5.76 20.64 34.81
CA TYR A 383 6.19 20.14 33.50
C TYR A 383 7.72 20.01 33.39
N VAL A 384 8.48 20.87 34.06
CA VAL A 384 9.96 20.84 34.06
C VAL A 384 10.50 19.74 34.97
N SER A 385 9.88 19.52 36.13
CA SER A 385 10.28 18.42 37.04
C SER A 385 9.93 17.05 36.45
N ALA A 386 8.76 16.88 35.84
CA ALA A 386 8.40 15.65 35.13
C ALA A 386 9.33 15.36 33.94
N ALA A 387 9.64 16.38 33.12
CA ALA A 387 10.54 16.22 31.98
C ALA A 387 11.98 15.81 32.38
N ALA A 388 12.45 16.23 33.56
CA ALA A 388 13.78 15.87 34.05
C ALA A 388 13.96 14.37 34.33
N GLY A 389 12.88 13.62 34.55
CA GLY A 389 12.91 12.15 34.70
C GLY A 389 12.98 11.38 33.38
N ALA A 390 12.56 11.98 32.26
CA ALA A 390 12.30 11.28 30.99
C ALA A 390 13.53 10.97 30.11
N VAL A 391 14.75 11.08 30.67
CA VAL A 391 16.03 11.05 29.94
C VAL A 391 16.27 9.82 29.03
N PRO A 392 15.85 8.56 29.33
CA PRO A 392 16.22 7.42 28.49
C PRO A 392 15.48 7.33 27.14
N ILE A 393 14.40 8.09 26.91
CA ILE A 393 13.55 7.96 25.71
C ILE A 393 14.21 8.54 24.45
N ALA A 394 15.15 9.48 24.59
CA ALA A 394 15.79 10.23 23.49
C ALA A 394 16.75 9.42 22.58
N LYS A 395 16.74 8.08 22.66
CA LYS A 395 17.72 7.20 21.98
C LYS A 395 17.18 6.39 20.79
N ALA A 396 15.86 6.21 20.67
CA ALA A 396 15.26 5.33 19.64
C ALA A 396 14.77 6.07 18.38
N PHE A 397 14.41 7.35 18.49
CA PHE A 397 14.05 8.21 17.35
C PHE A 397 15.01 9.41 17.29
N LYS A 398 16.19 9.23 16.69
CA LYS A 398 17.06 10.37 16.38
C LYS A 398 16.68 11.00 15.04
N LEU A 399 16.13 12.22 15.15
CA LEU A 399 15.71 13.06 14.03
C LEU A 399 16.84 13.25 13.02
N VAL A 400 16.47 13.61 11.78
CA VAL A 400 17.31 14.46 10.96
C VAL A 400 17.57 15.74 11.76
N LYS A 401 18.78 15.90 12.30
CA LYS A 401 19.18 17.11 13.04
C LYS A 401 18.90 18.33 12.16
N ALA A 402 18.15 19.31 12.67
CA ALA A 402 17.83 20.55 11.95
C ALA A 402 19.06 21.45 11.72
N GLY A 403 20.14 21.21 12.47
CA GLY A 403 21.29 22.10 12.55
C GLY A 403 21.09 23.24 13.55
N VAL A 404 22.16 23.99 13.81
CA VAL A 404 22.17 25.11 14.76
C VAL A 404 23.03 26.24 14.17
N ALA A 405 22.59 27.48 14.32
CA ALA A 405 23.31 28.69 13.91
C ALA A 405 23.31 29.73 15.04
N GLY A 406 24.21 30.70 14.99
CA GLY A 406 24.26 31.82 15.94
C GLY A 406 24.75 31.51 17.36
N GLY A 407 25.03 30.24 17.69
CA GLY A 407 25.57 29.84 18.99
C GLY A 407 27.06 30.16 19.19
N THR A 408 27.63 29.70 20.30
CA THR A 408 28.95 30.15 20.82
C THR A 408 30.14 29.96 19.86
N ARG A 409 30.01 29.08 18.86
CA ARG A 409 31.03 28.85 17.83
C ARG A 409 30.46 29.00 16.41
N ALA A 410 29.41 29.81 16.24
CA ALA A 410 28.87 30.28 14.96
C ALA A 410 29.99 30.72 14.00
N GLY A 411 29.92 30.26 12.75
CA GLY A 411 30.90 30.57 11.72
C GLY A 411 32.30 29.98 11.96
N LYS A 412 32.49 29.08 12.94
CA LYS A 412 33.79 28.43 13.22
C LYS A 412 33.81 26.97 12.77
N SER A 413 34.99 26.48 12.39
CA SER A 413 35.18 25.09 11.99
C SER A 413 35.12 24.12 13.18
N PHE A 414 34.69 22.88 12.95
CA PHE A 414 34.72 21.82 13.99
C PHE A 414 36.14 21.57 14.52
N THR A 415 36.30 21.49 15.83
CA THR A 415 37.57 21.10 16.47
C THR A 415 37.87 19.61 16.24
N LYS A 416 39.11 19.15 16.54
CA LYS A 416 39.44 17.72 16.54
C LYS A 416 38.49 16.91 17.45
N LYS A 417 38.24 17.39 18.67
CA LYS A 417 37.31 16.78 19.64
C LYS A 417 35.87 16.73 19.09
N THR A 418 35.40 17.82 18.47
CA THR A 418 34.06 17.86 17.85
C THR A 418 33.95 16.89 16.67
N LYS A 419 34.98 16.79 15.82
CA LYS A 419 35.03 15.83 14.69
C LYS A 419 35.00 14.38 15.17
N GLN A 420 35.69 14.07 16.27
CA GLN A 420 35.64 12.75 16.92
C GLN A 420 34.27 12.46 17.54
N ALA A 421 33.61 13.45 18.13
CA ALA A 421 32.26 13.31 18.67
C ALA A 421 31.21 13.10 17.56
N ILE A 422 31.34 13.77 16.40
CA ILE A 422 30.49 13.54 15.22
C ILE A 422 30.68 12.11 14.69
N ASP A 423 31.94 11.64 14.59
CA ASP A 423 32.26 10.26 14.21
C ASP A 423 31.65 9.24 15.19
N ALA A 424 31.74 9.49 16.51
CA ALA A 424 31.22 8.58 17.54
C ALA A 424 29.68 8.58 17.62
N GLU A 425 29.02 9.74 17.49
CA GLU A 425 27.56 9.82 17.48
C GLU A 425 26.97 9.14 16.25
N ASN A 426 27.56 9.34 15.06
CA ASN A 426 27.15 8.67 13.84
C ASN A 426 27.39 7.16 13.92
N ALA A 427 28.52 6.70 14.46
CA ALA A 427 28.77 5.28 14.71
C ALA A 427 27.74 4.66 15.68
N ALA A 428 27.39 5.38 16.75
CA ALA A 428 26.36 4.94 17.69
C ALA A 428 24.93 4.92 17.09
N MET A 429 24.68 5.62 15.98
CA MET A 429 23.42 5.57 15.23
C MET A 429 23.36 4.44 14.20
N PHE A 430 24.51 3.95 13.71
CA PHE A 430 24.60 2.97 12.63
C PHE A 430 25.43 1.73 13.02
N ALA A 431 25.10 1.12 14.16
CA ALA A 431 25.64 -0.17 14.64
C ALA A 431 27.19 -0.26 14.71
N GLY A 432 27.86 0.87 14.98
CA GLY A 432 29.31 1.00 15.08
C GLY A 432 29.99 1.52 13.82
N ASP A 433 29.30 1.56 12.68
CA ASP A 433 29.83 2.04 11.40
C ASP A 433 29.59 3.52 11.15
N ASN A 434 30.51 4.20 10.46
CA ASN A 434 30.22 5.53 9.94
C ASN A 434 29.47 5.46 8.60
N VAL A 435 28.36 6.17 8.51
CA VAL A 435 27.43 6.15 7.39
C VAL A 435 27.06 7.57 6.97
N CYS A 436 26.99 7.82 5.66
CA CYS A 436 26.54 9.09 5.10
C CYS A 436 25.03 9.30 5.35
N VAL A 437 24.68 10.34 6.12
CA VAL A 437 23.29 10.62 6.50
C VAL A 437 22.38 11.04 5.34
N LYS A 438 22.95 11.36 4.16
CA LYS A 438 22.23 11.78 2.94
C LYS A 438 21.98 10.65 1.94
N CYS A 439 22.67 9.51 2.04
CA CYS A 439 22.51 8.40 1.08
C CYS A 439 22.67 6.98 1.66
N GLY A 440 22.85 6.81 2.97
CA GLY A 440 22.95 5.49 3.61
C GLY A 440 24.24 4.71 3.33
N VAL A 441 25.15 5.23 2.50
CA VAL A 441 26.41 4.54 2.17
C VAL A 441 27.42 4.63 3.32
N LYS A 442 27.97 3.48 3.74
CA LYS A 442 29.09 3.37 4.67
C LYS A 442 30.33 4.11 4.14
N VAL A 443 30.86 5.02 4.94
CA VAL A 443 31.97 5.91 4.53
C VAL A 443 33.33 5.44 5.03
N VAL A 444 34.34 5.49 4.18
CA VAL A 444 35.72 5.12 4.52
C VAL A 444 36.49 6.30 5.13
N PRO A 445 37.44 6.08 6.05
CA PRO A 445 38.31 7.16 6.54
C PRO A 445 39.05 7.84 5.38
N GLY A 446 38.96 9.17 5.32
CA GLY A 446 39.69 9.96 4.32
C GLY A 446 41.21 9.83 4.50
N LYS A 447 41.92 9.72 3.38
CA LYS A 447 43.38 9.59 3.35
C LYS A 447 44.03 10.94 3.10
N GLN A 448 45.32 11.08 3.43
CA GLN A 448 46.07 12.28 3.06
C GLN A 448 46.14 12.40 1.53
N SER A 449 45.85 13.59 1.01
CA SER A 449 45.83 13.86 -0.43
C SER A 449 47.20 13.58 -1.06
N GLN A 450 47.21 12.85 -2.18
CA GLN A 450 48.40 12.55 -2.97
C GLN A 450 48.21 13.11 -4.39
N LYS A 451 49.25 13.74 -4.95
CA LYS A 451 49.19 14.40 -6.26
C LYS A 451 48.89 13.36 -7.35
N GLY A 452 47.76 13.54 -8.05
CA GLY A 452 47.31 12.64 -9.11
C GLY A 452 46.38 11.49 -8.68
N VAL A 453 46.08 11.34 -7.38
CA VAL A 453 45.18 10.29 -6.87
C VAL A 453 43.81 10.87 -6.53
N THR A 454 42.77 10.47 -7.25
CA THR A 454 41.37 10.83 -6.94
C THR A 454 40.87 10.01 -5.73
N PRO A 455 40.45 10.66 -4.62
CA PRO A 455 39.87 9.96 -3.47
C PRO A 455 38.48 9.36 -3.79
N PRO A 456 38.07 8.26 -3.13
CA PRO A 456 36.85 7.53 -3.47
C PRO A 456 35.56 8.30 -3.12
N ASP A 457 34.50 8.08 -3.90
CA ASP A 457 33.18 8.70 -3.73
C ASP A 457 32.58 8.55 -2.31
N ASN A 458 32.93 7.47 -1.60
CA ASN A 458 32.50 7.19 -0.23
C ASN A 458 33.49 7.64 0.87
N GLU A 459 34.46 8.50 0.58
CA GLU A 459 35.33 9.13 1.59
C GLU A 459 34.52 9.93 2.63
N LYS A 460 34.86 9.77 3.92
CA LYS A 460 34.18 10.38 5.07
C LYS A 460 34.46 11.89 5.19
N HIS A 461 33.49 12.69 4.81
CA HIS A 461 33.43 14.12 5.09
C HIS A 461 32.60 14.37 6.36
N ARG A 462 33.07 15.28 7.22
CA ARG A 462 32.28 15.84 8.33
C ARG A 462 31.98 17.29 7.98
N ASP A 463 30.71 17.59 7.79
CA ASP A 463 30.24 18.89 7.36
C ASP A 463 29.19 19.43 8.32
N HIS A 464 28.97 20.74 8.27
CA HIS A 464 27.91 21.40 9.01
C HIS A 464 26.55 21.06 8.42
N ILE A 465 25.48 21.17 9.19
CA ILE A 465 24.12 21.03 8.67
C ILE A 465 23.73 22.37 8.05
N ILE A 466 23.53 23.40 8.87
CA ILE A 466 23.52 24.80 8.44
C ILE A 466 24.96 25.21 8.12
N ALA A 467 25.20 25.77 6.93
CA ALA A 467 26.55 26.05 6.46
C ALA A 467 27.29 27.06 7.34
N LYS A 468 28.61 26.90 7.47
CA LYS A 468 29.50 27.84 8.19
C LYS A 468 29.34 29.29 7.69
N SER A 469 29.14 29.47 6.37
CA SER A 469 28.89 30.77 5.73
C SER A 469 27.54 31.40 6.09
N GLN A 470 26.57 30.60 6.55
CA GLN A 470 25.24 31.02 7.00
C GLN A 470 25.17 31.12 8.54
N GLY A 471 26.30 31.35 9.20
CA GLY A 471 26.36 31.45 10.67
C GLY A 471 26.22 30.12 11.43
N GLY A 472 26.23 28.98 10.73
CA GLY A 472 26.15 27.65 11.33
C GLY A 472 27.21 27.42 12.42
N ASP A 473 26.79 26.82 13.54
CA ASP A 473 27.64 26.60 14.71
C ASP A 473 28.65 25.47 14.49
N GLY A 474 29.85 25.61 15.02
CA GLY A 474 30.93 24.63 14.94
C GLY A 474 30.90 23.55 16.04
N THR A 475 29.76 23.33 16.70
CA THR A 475 29.56 22.36 17.79
C THR A 475 29.06 20.99 17.28
N LEU A 476 28.62 20.08 18.16
CA LEU A 476 28.20 18.72 17.77
C LEU A 476 26.77 18.70 17.19
N GLU A 477 25.93 19.63 17.64
CA GLU A 477 24.50 19.73 17.36
C GLU A 477 24.25 20.09 15.89
N ASN A 478 25.18 20.83 15.27
CA ASN A 478 25.18 21.19 13.85
C ASN A 478 26.09 20.27 13.00
N GLY A 479 26.60 19.17 13.54
CA GLY A 479 27.54 18.26 12.86
C GLY A 479 26.87 17.04 12.22
N GLN A 480 27.23 16.74 10.96
CA GLN A 480 26.80 15.55 10.22
C GLN A 480 27.96 14.85 9.47
N ILE A 481 27.70 13.62 9.01
CA ILE A 481 28.63 12.84 8.17
C ILE A 481 28.05 12.67 6.76
N LEU A 482 28.83 13.06 5.77
CA LEU A 482 28.54 12.90 4.35
C LEU A 482 29.63 12.08 3.66
N CYS A 483 29.29 11.38 2.58
CA CYS A 483 30.29 10.91 1.64
C CYS A 483 30.77 12.06 0.74
N ARG A 484 31.99 11.95 0.22
CA ARG A 484 32.59 12.88 -0.74
C ARG A 484 31.62 13.30 -1.85
N LYS A 485 30.93 12.35 -2.49
CA LYS A 485 29.92 12.61 -3.53
C LYS A 485 28.76 13.48 -3.04
N CYS A 486 28.15 13.12 -1.90
CA CYS A 486 27.04 13.89 -1.32
C CYS A 486 27.46 15.27 -0.80
N ASN A 487 28.72 15.43 -0.42
CA ASN A 487 29.33 16.68 0.06
C ASN A 487 29.65 17.64 -1.11
N LEU A 488 30.21 17.12 -2.22
CA LEU A 488 30.41 17.91 -3.44
C LEU A 488 29.05 18.37 -4.00
N ASN A 489 28.07 17.47 -4.09
CA ASN A 489 26.69 17.77 -4.49
C ASN A 489 25.88 18.55 -3.43
N LYS A 490 26.55 19.17 -2.44
CA LYS A 490 25.96 20.17 -1.52
C LYS A 490 26.43 21.59 -1.87
N GLY A 491 27.63 21.76 -2.44
CA GLY A 491 28.19 23.06 -2.84
C GLY A 491 27.93 23.45 -4.30
N ALA A 492 27.06 22.70 -5.00
CA ALA A 492 26.67 22.94 -6.38
C ALA A 492 25.22 23.48 -6.49
N LYS A 493 24.82 24.30 -5.52
CA LYS A 493 23.56 25.04 -5.43
C LYS A 493 23.79 26.37 -4.73
#